data_AF-W4PEP8-F1
#
_entry.id   AF-W4PEP8-F1
#
_cell.length_a   1.000
_cell.length_b   1.000
_cell.length_c   1.000
_cell.angle_alpha   90.00
_cell.angle_beta   90.00
_cell.angle_gamma   90.00
#
_symmetry.space_group_name_H-M   'P 1'
#
loop_
_entity.id
_entity.type
_entity.pdbx_description
1 polymer ?
#
loop_
_entity_poly.entity_id
_entity_poly.type
_entity_poly.pdbx_seq_one_letter_code
_entity_poly.pdbx_strand_id
1 'polypeptide(L)'
;MRETRSGEYVSAQIGKMGAINGLSDGDFTLPDGQVFNVKNDGLQPITLSVQLAGMSDGDFIETQFECGWNPEIIKTVKQTSLSGTNLKWGY
;
A
#
# COMPACT_ATOMS: atom_id res chain seq x y z
N MET A 1 -3.12 -13.88 1.43
CA MET A 1 -3.80 -14.60 0.33
C MET A 1 -5.13 -15.14 0.88
N ARG A 2 -6.29 -14.75 0.32
CA ARG A 2 -7.60 -15.18 0.83
C ARG A 2 -8.51 -15.55 -0.35
N GLU A 3 -8.89 -16.82 -0.43
CA GLU A 3 -9.78 -17.35 -1.46
C GLU A 3 -11.24 -17.00 -1.11
N THR A 4 -12.08 -16.74 -2.12
CA THR A 4 -13.53 -16.76 -1.92
C THR A 4 -14.03 -18.20 -1.81
N ARG A 5 -15.24 -18.39 -1.28
CA ARG A 5 -15.90 -19.70 -1.15
C ARG A 5 -16.14 -20.42 -2.49
N SER A 6 -15.93 -19.75 -3.63
CA SER A 6 -16.06 -20.31 -4.99
C SER A 6 -14.71 -20.56 -5.67
N GLY A 7 -13.57 -20.37 -5.00
CA GLY A 7 -12.24 -20.56 -5.59
C GLY A 7 -11.84 -19.49 -6.61
N GLU A 8 -12.61 -18.40 -6.73
CA GLU A 8 -12.25 -17.27 -7.59
C GLU A 8 -11.25 -16.37 -6.88
N TYR A 9 -10.20 -16.00 -7.60
CA TYR A 9 -9.23 -14.98 -7.20
C TYR A 9 -9.93 -13.62 -7.14
N VAL A 10 -10.20 -13.13 -5.93
CA VAL A 10 -10.68 -11.74 -5.75
C VAL A 10 -9.49 -10.80 -5.75
N SER A 11 -9.37 -10.00 -6.80
CA SER A 11 -8.61 -8.76 -6.74
C SER A 11 -9.28 -7.81 -5.73
N ALA A 12 -8.49 -6.90 -5.14
CA ALA A 12 -9.07 -5.80 -4.38
C ALA A 12 -10.10 -5.08 -5.26
N GLN A 13 -11.33 -4.94 -4.77
CA GLN A 13 -12.36 -4.16 -5.45
C GLN A 13 -12.10 -2.69 -5.15
N ILE A 14 -11.27 -2.05 -5.99
CA ILE A 14 -10.87 -0.65 -5.81
C ILE A 14 -11.97 0.26 -6.38
N GLY A 15 -12.76 0.86 -5.51
CA GLY A 15 -13.79 1.83 -5.87
C GLY A 15 -13.25 3.25 -6.00
N LYS A 16 -12.15 3.56 -5.31
CA LYS A 16 -11.46 4.86 -5.38
C LYS A 16 -9.96 4.67 -5.36
N MET A 17 -9.24 5.47 -6.14
CA MET A 17 -7.77 5.43 -6.18
C MET A 17 -7.15 6.82 -6.35
N GLY A 18 -5.88 6.93 -5.98
CA GLY A 18 -5.07 8.13 -6.20
C GLY A 18 -3.57 7.83 -6.12
N ALA A 19 -2.75 8.85 -6.36
CA ALA A 19 -1.31 8.73 -6.25
C ALA A 19 -0.84 8.80 -4.79
N ILE A 20 0.20 8.04 -4.46
CA ILE A 20 0.98 8.20 -3.23
C ILE A 20 2.12 9.17 -3.57
N ASN A 21 2.03 10.40 -3.07
CA ASN A 21 2.99 11.47 -3.33
C ASN A 21 3.59 11.98 -2.01
N GLY A 22 4.70 12.72 -2.09
CA GLY A 22 5.30 13.38 -0.92
C GLY A 22 6.07 12.46 0.03
N LEU A 23 6.35 11.22 -0.39
CA LEU A 23 7.12 10.26 0.42
C LEU A 23 8.56 10.69 0.70
N SER A 24 9.09 11.69 -0.01
CA SER A 24 10.38 12.31 0.32
C SER A 24 10.30 13.23 1.54
N ASP A 25 9.12 13.80 1.81
CA ASP A 25 8.92 14.90 2.74
C ASP A 25 8.24 14.45 4.04
N GLY A 26 7.57 13.30 4.03
CA GLY A 26 6.97 12.69 5.21
C GLY A 26 6.23 11.39 4.91
N ASP A 27 5.62 10.84 5.95
CA ASP A 27 4.77 9.65 5.85
C ASP A 27 3.50 9.96 5.03
N PHE A 28 3.05 8.99 4.25
CA PHE A 28 1.79 9.07 3.52
C PHE A 28 0.69 8.29 4.24
N THR A 29 -0.43 8.96 4.50
CA THR A 29 -1.67 8.35 5.02
C THR A 29 -2.88 8.99 4.36
N LEU A 30 -4.02 8.30 4.39
CA LEU A 30 -5.28 8.85 3.95
C LEU A 30 -5.96 9.64 5.09
N PRO A 31 -6.86 10.59 4.76
CA PRO A 31 -7.66 11.27 5.76
C PRO A 31 -8.38 10.29 6.70
N ASP A 32 -8.55 10.70 7.96
CA ASP A 32 -9.26 9.95 9.00
C ASP A 32 -8.69 8.55 9.31
N GLY A 33 -7.43 8.28 8.92
CA GLY A 33 -6.79 6.99 9.14
C GLY A 33 -7.35 5.85 8.29
N GLN A 34 -7.99 6.21 7.16
CA GLN A 34 -8.55 5.22 6.25
C GLN A 34 -7.48 4.26 5.74
N VAL A 35 -7.79 2.97 5.78
CA VAL A 35 -6.91 1.92 5.27
C VAL A 35 -7.02 1.78 3.75
N PHE A 36 -5.94 1.35 3.11
CA PHE A 36 -5.87 1.20 1.66
C PHE A 36 -4.92 0.08 1.24
N ASN A 37 -5.09 -0.39 0.01
CA ASN A 37 -4.13 -1.23 -0.70
C ASN A 37 -3.15 -0.35 -1.49
N VAL A 38 -1.93 -0.87 -1.67
CA VAL A 38 -0.90 -0.22 -2.50
C VAL A 38 -0.83 -0.89 -3.86
N LYS A 39 -0.82 -0.07 -4.91
CA LYS A 39 -0.39 -0.48 -6.25
C LYS A 39 1.03 0.02 -6.49
N ASN A 40 1.95 -0.89 -6.78
CA ASN A 40 3.23 -0.52 -7.38
C ASN A 40 3.06 -0.50 -8.90
N ASP A 41 2.92 0.70 -9.46
CA ASP A 41 2.79 0.95 -10.90
C ASP A 41 4.15 1.18 -11.57
N GLY A 42 5.24 0.80 -10.88
CA GLY A 42 6.61 0.76 -11.40
C GLY A 42 6.91 -0.52 -12.18
N LEU A 43 8.19 -0.67 -12.55
CA LEU A 43 8.68 -1.80 -13.36
C LEU A 43 9.34 -2.91 -12.53
N GLN A 44 9.63 -2.66 -11.25
CA GLN A 44 10.31 -3.59 -10.37
C GLN A 44 9.65 -3.61 -8.99
N PRO A 45 9.73 -4.72 -8.25
CA PRO A 45 9.31 -4.77 -6.87
C PRO A 45 10.06 -3.75 -6.02
N ILE A 46 9.38 -3.19 -5.02
CA ILE A 46 9.98 -2.23 -4.09
C ILE A 46 9.77 -2.68 -2.65
N THR A 47 10.74 -2.43 -1.78
CA THR A 47 10.58 -2.65 -0.34
C THR A 47 10.22 -1.32 0.31
N LEU A 48 9.12 -1.30 1.05
CA LEU A 48 8.65 -0.13 1.79
C LEU A 48 8.48 -0.47 3.27
N SER A 49 8.71 0.52 4.12
CA SER A 49 8.30 0.46 5.52
C SER A 49 6.86 0.95 5.64
N VAL A 50 5.96 0.13 6.18
CA VAL A 50 4.51 0.40 6.24
C VAL A 50 3.92 0.02 7.60
N GLN A 51 2.84 0.68 7.98
CA GLN A 51 2.00 0.28 9.11
C GLN A 51 0.80 -0.50 8.59
N LEU A 52 0.68 -1.78 8.94
CA LEU A 52 -0.49 -2.60 8.57
C LEU A 52 -1.75 -2.13 9.32
N ALA A 53 -2.93 -2.38 8.74
CA ALA A 53 -4.22 -1.96 9.32
C ALA A 53 -4.47 -2.42 10.78
N GLY A 54 -3.95 -3.59 11.16
CA GLY A 54 -4.10 -4.14 12.51
C GLY A 54 -3.02 -3.72 13.51
N MET A 55 -2.01 -2.95 13.09
CA MET A 55 -0.90 -2.54 13.95
C MET A 55 -1.22 -1.28 14.75
N SER A 56 -0.60 -1.20 15.93
CA SER A 56 -0.57 0.00 16.77
C SER A 56 0.04 1.17 15.99
N ASP A 57 -0.40 2.37 16.31
CA ASP A 57 0.10 3.58 15.66
C ASP A 57 1.57 3.83 16.03
N GLY A 58 2.39 4.09 15.01
CA GLY A 58 3.83 4.28 15.15
C GLY A 58 4.67 3.01 14.97
N ASP A 59 4.06 1.83 14.89
CA ASP A 59 4.76 0.58 14.55
C ASP A 59 4.81 0.37 13.03
N PHE A 60 5.98 -0.02 12.53
CA PHE A 60 6.19 -0.26 11.10
C PHE A 60 6.90 -1.59 10.84
N ILE A 61 6.58 -2.22 9.71
CA ILE A 61 7.31 -3.37 9.17
C ILE A 61 7.86 -3.04 7.79
N GLU A 62 8.96 -3.67 7.39
CA GLU A 62 9.40 -3.67 6.01
C GLU A 62 8.73 -4.82 5.26
N THR A 63 8.18 -4.52 4.09
CA THR A 63 7.61 -5.52 3.20
C THR A 63 7.87 -5.16 1.74
N GLN A 64 7.97 -6.18 0.90
CA GLN A 64 8.10 -6.02 -0.54
C GLN A 64 6.72 -5.90 -1.18
N PHE A 65 6.59 -4.96 -2.11
CA PHE A 65 5.42 -4.73 -2.95
C PHE A 65 5.77 -5.07 -4.39
N GLU A 66 5.14 -6.12 -4.91
CA GLU A 66 5.25 -6.55 -6.30
C GLU A 66 4.58 -5.56 -7.24
N CYS A 67 4.98 -5.56 -8.52
CA CYS A 67 4.33 -4.74 -9.54
C CYS A 67 2.83 -5.12 -9.66
N GLY A 68 1.96 -4.11 -9.66
CA GLY A 68 0.52 -4.28 -9.63
C GLY A 68 -0.08 -4.04 -8.24
N TRP A 69 -1.32 -4.50 -8.07
CA TRP A 69 -2.04 -4.37 -6.80
C TRP A 69 -1.57 -5.41 -5.80
N ASN A 70 -1.22 -4.96 -4.60
CA ASN A 70 -0.77 -5.82 -3.52
C ASN A 70 -1.89 -6.02 -2.49
N PRO A 71 -2.06 -7.24 -1.96
CA PRO A 71 -3.18 -7.59 -1.09
C PRO A 71 -3.08 -7.00 0.33
N GLU A 72 -1.91 -6.47 0.71
CA GLU A 72 -1.67 -5.86 2.02
C GLU A 72 -2.55 -4.62 2.18
N ILE A 73 -3.30 -4.60 3.29
CA ILE A 73 -4.13 -3.45 3.69
C ILE A 73 -3.36 -2.69 4.77
N ILE A 74 -3.01 -1.43 4.47
CA ILE A 74 -2.14 -0.60 5.29
C ILE A 74 -2.83 0.72 5.68
N LYS A 75 -2.31 1.39 6.72
CA LYS A 75 -2.72 2.75 7.12
C LYS A 75 -1.74 3.83 6.67
N THR A 76 -0.45 3.46 6.63
CA THR A 76 0.63 4.43 6.46
C THR A 76 1.75 3.81 5.65
N VAL A 77 2.27 4.56 4.67
CA VAL A 77 3.57 4.30 4.05
C VAL A 77 4.56 5.27 4.68
N LYS A 78 5.62 4.75 5.28
CA LYS A 78 6.65 5.57 5.90
C LYS A 78 7.43 6.36 4.85
N GLN A 79 7.87 7.56 5.22
CA GLN A 79 8.78 8.38 4.43
C GLN A 79 9.96 7.54 3.90
N THR A 80 10.31 7.73 2.63
CA THR A 80 11.43 7.05 1.98
C THR A 80 12.13 7.96 0.98
N SER A 81 13.45 7.79 0.85
CA SER A 81 14.27 8.46 -0.16
C SER A 81 14.32 7.69 -1.49
N LEU A 82 13.52 6.62 -1.64
CA LEU A 82 13.42 5.88 -2.90
C LEU A 82 12.90 6.78 -4.03
N SER A 83 13.78 7.06 -4.97
CA SER A 83 13.46 7.82 -6.19
C SER A 83 12.80 6.92 -7.24
N GLY A 84 12.01 7.51 -8.14
CA GLY A 84 11.38 6.80 -9.24
C GLY A 84 10.28 5.83 -8.82
N THR A 85 9.74 5.95 -7.60
CA THR A 85 8.57 5.20 -7.17
C THR A 85 7.32 5.71 -7.91
N ASN A 86 6.51 4.78 -8.42
CA ASN A 86 5.23 5.09 -9.04
C ASN A 86 4.16 4.33 -8.27
N LEU A 87 3.67 4.92 -7.19
CA LEU A 87 2.79 4.26 -6.23
C LEU A 87 1.39 4.88 -6.26
N LYS A 88 0.39 4.01 -6.12
CA LYS A 88 -1.01 4.41 -5.98
C LYS A 88 -1.62 3.75 -4.76
N TRP A 89 -2.61 4.40 -4.17
CA TRP A 89 -3.46 3.84 -3.14
C TRP A 89 -4.83 3.52 -3.73
N GLY A 90 -5.56 2.58 -3.11
CA GLY A 90 -6.96 2.34 -3.44
C GLY A 90 -7.70 1.54 -2.37
N TYR A 91 -9.03 1.72 -2.32
CA TYR A 91 -9.97 0.99 -1.47
C TYR A 91 -11.38 1.01 -2.08
#